data_AF-G3B2E4-F1
#
_entry.id   AF-G3B2E4-F1
#
_cell.length_a   1.000
_cell.length_b   1.000
_cell.length_c   1.000
_cell.angle_alpha   90.00
_cell.angle_beta   90.00
_cell.angle_gamma   90.00
#
_symmetry.space_group_name_H-M   'P 1'
#
loop_
_entity.id
_entity.type
_entity.pdbx_description
1 polymer ?
#
loop_
_entity_poly.entity_id
_entity_poly.type
_entity_poly.pdbx_seq_one_letter_code
_entity_poly.pdbx_strand_id
1 'polypeptide(L)'
;MPLDEYTLCQLLGESANSTMHEHYDTFITETDIEDIKNYGLNLVRIPVGYWAFRKFEGDPFVSGSEAYLDRAIEWCEKHGLKVQIDLHAMPGSQNGFDNSGQRTTNPIWLETPETVELSTQVLDYVMQKYGQQFRGGQQHRNPQRAVCIHHRFHDVYNSAVAHNVTAQLYFSDGFLPISEWNDFMVNTTGYQPIMDHHIYEIFTEDQIKLSIDQHVANIVNIGEQMLAEPHNSVVGEFSGALTDCTKYLNGVGMGARYDGTIGGTDAVGSCEGHENYELWPQEARENTKRYLEVQMETYASNSSGWIFWCYKTESAIEWDFRRASSVGLIGNVSLQPKVEFGNIDSGIWITVSNGGTKSIDSFTPAMRLDARL
;
A
#
# COMPACT_ATOMS: atom_id res chain seq x y z
N MET A 1 12.94 7.95 -21.01
CA MET A 1 11.81 8.18 -20.09
C MET A 1 12.31 7.96 -18.68
N PRO A 2 11.85 8.75 -17.69
CA PRO A 2 12.15 8.47 -16.28
C PRO A 2 11.59 7.10 -15.89
N LEU A 3 12.26 6.43 -14.97
CA LEU A 3 11.91 5.09 -14.49
C LEU A 3 11.10 5.13 -13.19
N ASP A 4 11.22 6.22 -12.46
CA ASP A 4 10.73 6.46 -11.10
C ASP A 4 10.74 7.97 -10.80
N GLU A 5 10.27 8.39 -9.63
CA GLU A 5 10.24 9.81 -9.24
C GLU A 5 11.64 10.42 -9.10
N TYR A 6 12.63 9.63 -8.64
CA TYR A 6 14.01 10.08 -8.51
C TYR A 6 14.58 10.53 -9.87
N THR A 7 14.51 9.66 -10.88
CA THR A 7 14.99 9.94 -12.23
C THR A 7 14.10 10.94 -12.97
N LEU A 8 12.80 11.00 -12.67
CA LEU A 8 11.91 12.07 -13.17
C LEU A 8 12.41 13.44 -12.72
N CYS A 9 12.61 13.62 -11.42
CA CYS A 9 13.07 14.91 -10.89
C CYS A 9 14.47 15.28 -11.41
N GLN A 10 15.37 14.30 -11.55
CA GLN A 10 16.69 14.53 -12.17
C GLN A 10 16.58 15.04 -13.61
N LEU A 11 15.74 14.39 -14.43
CA LEU A 11 15.59 14.73 -15.84
C LEU A 11 14.86 16.07 -16.04
N LEU A 12 13.89 16.39 -15.17
CA LEU A 12 13.18 17.67 -15.21
C LEU A 12 14.04 18.84 -14.75
N GLY A 13 15.02 18.60 -13.86
CA GLY A 13 15.90 19.65 -13.33
C GLY A 13 15.11 20.79 -12.69
N GLU A 14 15.31 22.02 -13.16
CA GLU A 14 14.62 23.21 -12.63
C GLU A 14 13.09 23.14 -12.78
N SER A 15 12.57 22.39 -13.76
CA SER A 15 11.12 22.24 -13.97
C SER A 15 10.48 21.23 -13.01
N ALA A 16 11.26 20.44 -12.26
CA ALA A 16 10.72 19.42 -11.35
C ALA A 16 9.76 20.04 -10.34
N ASN A 17 10.13 21.19 -9.75
CA ASN A 17 9.32 21.84 -8.73
C ASN A 17 7.92 22.21 -9.26
N SER A 18 7.83 22.91 -10.39
CA SER A 18 6.54 23.29 -10.97
C SER A 18 5.70 22.06 -11.37
N THR A 19 6.32 21.06 -11.98
CA THR A 19 5.61 19.86 -12.45
C THR A 19 5.03 19.05 -11.28
N MET A 20 5.82 18.83 -10.21
CA MET A 20 5.36 18.06 -9.06
C MET A 20 4.26 18.80 -8.29
N HIS A 21 4.41 20.12 -8.09
CA HIS A 21 3.38 20.91 -7.42
C HIS A 21 2.07 20.99 -8.22
N GLU A 22 2.13 21.12 -9.55
CA GLU A 22 0.94 21.07 -10.40
C GLU A 22 0.24 19.71 -10.28
N HIS A 23 0.99 18.61 -10.25
CA HIS A 23 0.44 17.28 -10.01
C HIS A 23 -0.22 17.21 -8.63
N TYR A 24 0.45 17.64 -7.56
CA TYR A 24 -0.11 17.60 -6.20
C TYR A 24 -1.37 18.48 -6.03
N ASP A 25 -1.48 19.61 -6.74
CA ASP A 25 -2.65 20.50 -6.68
C ASP A 25 -3.85 19.97 -7.47
N THR A 26 -3.66 19.05 -8.42
CA THR A 26 -4.70 18.63 -9.36
C THR A 26 -5.04 17.15 -9.28
N PHE A 27 -4.11 16.29 -8.85
CA PHE A 27 -4.31 14.85 -8.89
C PHE A 27 -5.26 14.37 -7.81
N ILE A 28 -5.21 14.86 -6.56
CA ILE A 28 -6.23 14.57 -5.55
C ILE A 28 -6.75 15.89 -4.98
N THR A 29 -8.05 16.07 -5.02
CA THR A 29 -8.74 17.28 -4.58
C THR A 29 -9.75 16.96 -3.48
N GLU A 30 -10.29 17.99 -2.82
CA GLU A 30 -11.37 17.79 -1.85
C GLU A 30 -12.61 17.10 -2.44
N THR A 31 -12.88 17.30 -3.74
CA THR A 31 -13.99 16.62 -4.43
C THR A 31 -13.77 15.11 -4.46
N ASP A 32 -12.52 14.67 -4.66
CA ASP A 32 -12.18 13.25 -4.61
C ASP A 32 -12.44 12.65 -3.21
N ILE A 33 -12.14 13.40 -2.15
CA ILE A 33 -12.38 12.99 -0.75
C ILE A 33 -13.89 12.91 -0.45
N GLU A 34 -14.69 13.86 -0.97
CA GLU A 34 -16.15 13.81 -0.88
C GLU A 34 -16.71 12.58 -1.62
N ASP A 35 -16.22 12.30 -2.83
CA ASP A 35 -16.63 11.14 -3.62
C ASP A 35 -16.30 9.81 -2.92
N ILE A 36 -15.09 9.67 -2.34
CA ILE A 36 -14.71 8.51 -1.52
C ILE A 36 -15.76 8.26 -0.43
N LYS A 37 -16.21 9.31 0.26
CA LYS A 37 -17.25 9.19 1.28
C LYS A 37 -18.61 8.78 0.67
N ASN A 38 -18.95 9.31 -0.49
CA ASN A 38 -20.20 9.01 -1.20
C ASN A 38 -20.26 7.58 -1.74
N TYR A 39 -19.11 6.95 -2.04
CA TYR A 39 -19.00 5.52 -2.30
C TYR A 39 -19.22 4.65 -1.04
N GLY A 40 -19.42 5.27 0.13
CA GLY A 40 -19.62 4.61 1.40
C GLY A 40 -18.33 4.30 2.15
N LEU A 41 -17.16 4.52 1.54
CA LEU A 41 -15.87 4.25 2.15
C LEU A 41 -15.67 5.10 3.41
N ASN A 42 -14.83 4.61 4.31
CA ASN A 42 -14.61 5.22 5.62
C ASN A 42 -13.14 5.54 5.91
N LEU A 43 -12.21 5.19 5.03
CA LEU A 43 -10.77 5.36 5.23
C LEU A 43 -10.04 5.68 3.92
N VAL A 44 -8.99 6.51 4.02
CA VAL A 44 -8.02 6.78 2.95
C VAL A 44 -6.61 6.46 3.41
N ARG A 45 -5.91 5.62 2.64
CA ARG A 45 -4.46 5.41 2.71
C ARG A 45 -3.73 6.43 1.84
N ILE A 46 -2.75 7.11 2.43
CA ILE A 46 -1.94 8.15 1.80
C ILE A 46 -0.47 7.73 1.85
N PRO A 47 0.05 7.14 0.76
CA PRO A 47 1.48 6.89 0.56
C PRO A 47 2.28 8.19 0.54
N VAL A 48 3.39 8.25 1.27
CA VAL A 48 4.28 9.41 1.37
C VAL A 48 5.74 8.96 1.43
N GLY A 49 6.58 9.52 0.57
CA GLY A 49 8.03 9.26 0.60
C GLY A 49 8.77 10.09 1.66
N TYR A 50 9.90 9.58 2.13
CA TYR A 50 10.73 10.23 3.13
C TYR A 50 11.08 11.68 2.79
N TRP A 51 11.25 11.98 1.49
CA TRP A 51 11.59 13.31 0.97
C TRP A 51 10.54 14.39 1.23
N ALA A 52 9.32 14.02 1.61
CA ALA A 52 8.32 14.96 2.10
C ALA A 52 8.76 15.66 3.39
N PHE A 53 9.54 14.96 4.23
CA PHE A 53 9.93 15.41 5.57
C PHE A 53 11.41 15.77 5.65
N ARG A 54 12.27 14.91 5.09
CA ARG A 54 13.73 15.10 5.08
C ARG A 54 14.32 14.31 3.92
N LYS A 55 15.35 14.85 3.25
CA LYS A 55 16.04 14.17 2.15
C LYS A 55 17.56 14.26 2.30
N PHE A 56 18.30 13.41 1.60
CA PHE A 56 19.75 13.55 1.55
C PHE A 56 20.17 14.83 0.80
N GLU A 57 21.36 15.33 1.11
CA GLU A 57 21.97 16.36 0.28
C GLU A 57 22.22 15.78 -1.12
N GLY A 58 21.77 16.50 -2.15
CA GLY A 58 21.84 16.06 -3.54
C GLY A 58 20.65 15.22 -4.02
N ASP A 59 19.69 14.87 -3.16
CA ASP A 59 18.47 14.19 -3.61
C ASP A 59 17.66 15.08 -4.57
N PRO A 60 17.28 14.55 -5.76
CA PRO A 60 16.61 15.30 -6.80
C PRO A 60 15.13 15.59 -6.46
N PHE A 61 14.56 14.85 -5.51
CA PHE A 61 13.16 14.97 -5.12
C PHE A 61 12.74 16.41 -4.79
N VAL A 62 11.51 16.76 -5.16
CA VAL A 62 10.90 18.04 -4.80
C VAL A 62 10.41 17.99 -3.36
N SER A 63 10.69 19.04 -2.58
CA SER A 63 10.19 19.18 -1.21
C SER A 63 8.85 19.92 -1.20
N GLY A 64 8.08 19.80 -0.10
CA GLY A 64 6.81 20.53 0.08
C GLY A 64 5.55 19.69 -0.06
N SER A 65 5.68 18.40 -0.43
CA SER A 65 4.56 17.44 -0.45
C SER A 65 3.91 17.25 0.94
N GLU A 66 4.62 17.51 2.04
CA GLU A 66 4.05 17.49 3.40
C GLU A 66 2.85 18.44 3.56
N ALA A 67 2.86 19.60 2.91
CA ALA A 67 1.73 20.54 2.98
C ALA A 67 0.45 20.00 2.29
N TYR A 68 0.62 19.13 1.30
CA TYR A 68 -0.48 18.46 0.61
C TYR A 68 -1.01 17.28 1.43
N LEU A 69 -0.12 16.57 2.13
CA LEU A 69 -0.51 15.57 3.14
C LEU A 69 -1.37 16.23 4.24
N ASP A 70 -0.91 17.34 4.82
CA ASP A 70 -1.68 18.07 5.84
C ASP A 70 -3.06 18.48 5.32
N ARG A 71 -3.13 19.00 4.08
CA ARG A 71 -4.39 19.39 3.42
C ARG A 71 -5.33 18.19 3.19
N ALA A 72 -4.80 17.06 2.75
CA ALA A 72 -5.59 15.85 2.53
C ALA A 72 -6.14 15.28 3.85
N ILE A 73 -5.37 15.35 4.94
CA ILE A 73 -5.82 14.98 6.28
C ILE A 73 -6.99 15.88 6.70
N GLU A 74 -6.87 17.20 6.53
CA GLU A 74 -7.95 18.15 6.86
C GLU A 74 -9.25 17.86 6.07
N TRP A 75 -9.15 17.55 4.77
CA TRP A 75 -10.30 17.14 3.97
C TRP A 75 -10.92 15.85 4.47
N CYS A 76 -10.11 14.83 4.79
CA CYS A 76 -10.62 13.58 5.32
C CYS A 76 -11.35 13.79 6.65
N GLU A 77 -10.75 14.55 7.57
CA GLU A 77 -11.37 14.90 8.86
C GLU A 77 -12.71 15.63 8.67
N LYS A 78 -12.77 16.60 7.76
CA LYS A 78 -14.00 17.34 7.41
C LYS A 78 -15.12 16.43 6.90
N HIS A 79 -14.79 15.42 6.09
CA HIS A 79 -15.76 14.47 5.51
C HIS A 79 -15.99 13.22 6.38
N GLY A 80 -15.40 13.17 7.59
CA GLY A 80 -15.55 12.05 8.52
C GLY A 80 -14.90 10.76 8.01
N LEU A 81 -13.84 10.89 7.21
CA LEU A 81 -12.99 9.80 6.74
C LEU A 81 -11.79 9.64 7.65
N LYS A 82 -11.38 8.39 7.80
CA LYS A 82 -10.21 7.97 8.55
C LYS A 82 -8.95 8.10 7.68
N VAL A 83 -7.77 8.34 8.25
CA VAL A 83 -6.54 8.56 7.48
C VAL A 83 -5.38 7.65 7.87
N GLN A 84 -4.75 7.12 6.83
CA GLN A 84 -3.65 6.18 6.86
C GLN A 84 -2.40 6.71 6.13
N ILE A 85 -1.58 7.55 6.79
CA ILE A 85 -0.24 8.09 6.35
C ILE A 85 0.89 7.02 6.20
N ASP A 86 0.91 6.34 5.08
CA ASP A 86 1.87 5.29 4.76
C ASP A 86 3.26 5.86 4.42
N LEU A 87 4.31 5.51 5.16
CA LEU A 87 5.71 5.88 4.87
C LEU A 87 6.29 5.05 3.70
N HIS A 88 5.70 5.22 2.52
CA HIS A 88 5.77 4.30 1.40
C HIS A 88 7.17 4.13 0.81
N ALA A 89 8.03 5.13 0.97
CA ALA A 89 9.37 5.12 0.42
C ALA A 89 10.39 5.58 1.47
N MET A 90 11.37 4.72 1.72
CA MET A 90 12.42 4.97 2.69
C MET A 90 13.78 5.27 2.03
N PRO A 91 14.70 5.96 2.73
CA PRO A 91 15.99 6.36 2.17
C PRO A 91 16.78 5.17 1.61
N GLY A 92 17.20 5.27 0.34
CA GLY A 92 17.97 4.23 -0.33
C GLY A 92 17.14 3.05 -0.87
N SER A 93 15.81 3.18 -0.87
CA SER A 93 14.82 2.16 -1.27
C SER A 93 14.81 0.91 -0.39
N GLN A 94 13.63 0.53 0.09
CA GLN A 94 13.44 -0.68 0.89
C GLN A 94 13.22 -1.96 0.08
N ASN A 95 12.88 -1.83 -1.21
CA ASN A 95 12.41 -2.96 -2.03
C ASN A 95 12.99 -2.96 -3.46
N GLY A 96 13.62 -1.86 -3.89
CA GLY A 96 14.16 -1.70 -5.24
C GLY A 96 13.12 -1.38 -6.31
N PHE A 97 11.83 -1.24 -5.95
CA PHE A 97 10.73 -0.95 -6.87
C PHE A 97 10.61 0.54 -7.16
N ASP A 98 9.97 0.90 -8.28
CA ASP A 98 9.73 2.30 -8.65
C ASP A 98 8.81 3.03 -7.67
N ASN A 99 7.85 2.33 -7.05
CA ASN A 99 6.96 2.86 -6.01
C ASN A 99 7.70 3.31 -4.75
N SER A 100 8.93 2.81 -4.49
CA SER A 100 9.80 3.32 -3.43
C SER A 100 10.52 4.63 -3.78
N GLY A 101 10.18 5.23 -4.92
CA GLY A 101 10.75 6.48 -5.43
C GLY A 101 12.05 6.32 -6.21
N GLN A 102 12.81 5.23 -5.99
CA GLN A 102 14.06 4.96 -6.68
C GLN A 102 14.19 3.46 -7.01
N ARG A 103 13.95 3.10 -8.27
CA ARG A 103 14.11 1.73 -8.76
C ARG A 103 15.59 1.37 -8.79
N THR A 104 15.96 0.31 -8.08
CA THR A 104 17.36 -0.13 -7.95
C THR A 104 17.45 -1.64 -7.79
N THR A 105 18.49 -2.25 -8.36
CA THR A 105 18.80 -3.68 -8.13
C THR A 105 19.56 -3.92 -6.82
N ASN A 106 19.93 -2.85 -6.11
CA ASN A 106 20.68 -2.90 -4.86
C ASN A 106 20.07 -1.88 -3.88
N PRO A 107 18.89 -2.17 -3.31
CA PRO A 107 18.34 -1.37 -2.22
C PRO A 107 19.33 -1.35 -1.04
N ILE A 108 19.50 -0.19 -0.41
CA ILE A 108 20.47 0.02 0.69
C ILE A 108 19.80 0.59 1.95
N TRP A 109 18.48 0.54 2.01
CA TRP A 109 17.78 0.95 3.20
C TRP A 109 18.19 0.10 4.40
N LEU A 110 18.61 0.75 5.48
CA LEU A 110 19.18 0.16 6.70
C LEU A 110 20.53 -0.56 6.55
N GLU A 111 21.13 -0.53 5.37
CA GLU A 111 22.45 -1.15 5.12
C GLU A 111 23.62 -0.20 5.44
N THR A 112 23.38 1.12 5.56
CA THR A 112 24.41 2.11 5.89
C THR A 112 24.03 2.99 7.09
N PRO A 113 25.00 3.50 7.86
CA PRO A 113 24.70 4.42 8.97
C PRO A 113 23.84 5.62 8.55
N GLU A 114 24.04 6.15 7.35
CA GLU A 114 23.32 7.30 6.82
C GLU A 114 21.86 6.98 6.51
N THR A 115 21.57 5.83 5.87
CA THR A 115 20.19 5.41 5.59
C THR A 115 19.45 5.03 6.86
N VAL A 116 20.15 4.44 7.84
CA VAL A 116 19.63 4.17 9.18
C VAL A 116 19.29 5.47 9.91
N GLU A 117 20.20 6.43 9.96
CA GLU A 117 20.02 7.70 10.67
C GLU A 117 18.89 8.52 10.07
N LEU A 118 18.87 8.70 8.75
CA LEU A 118 17.80 9.46 8.08
C LEU A 118 16.43 8.81 8.28
N SER A 119 16.37 7.47 8.23
CA SER A 119 15.13 6.73 8.51
C SER A 119 14.62 7.00 9.92
N THR A 120 15.48 6.93 10.94
CA THR A 120 15.11 7.23 12.32
C THR A 120 14.62 8.66 12.47
N GLN A 121 15.30 9.64 11.87
CA GLN A 121 14.88 11.05 11.92
C GLN A 121 13.50 11.28 11.30
N VAL A 122 13.21 10.64 10.16
CA VAL A 122 11.90 10.72 9.50
C VAL A 122 10.82 10.05 10.35
N LEU A 123 11.10 8.86 10.88
CA LEU A 123 10.17 8.14 11.75
C LEU A 123 9.82 8.93 13.01
N ASP A 124 10.82 9.43 13.74
CA ASP A 124 10.61 10.22 14.95
C ASP A 124 9.81 11.49 14.66
N TYR A 125 10.10 12.17 13.55
CA TYR A 125 9.36 13.36 13.13
C TYR A 125 7.89 13.05 12.83
N VAL A 126 7.62 11.99 12.07
CA VAL A 126 6.25 11.58 11.71
C VAL A 126 5.48 11.14 12.95
N MET A 127 6.09 10.37 13.85
CA MET A 127 5.49 9.97 15.12
C MET A 127 5.18 11.18 16.01
N GLN A 128 6.08 12.15 16.09
CA GLN A 128 5.87 13.36 16.87
C GLN A 128 4.78 14.25 16.25
N LYS A 129 4.74 14.37 14.92
CA LYS A 129 3.80 15.26 14.23
C LYS A 129 2.39 14.67 14.18
N TYR A 130 2.28 13.44 13.70
CA TYR A 130 1.02 12.79 13.35
C TYR A 130 0.59 11.69 14.33
N GLY A 131 1.50 11.18 15.15
CA GLY A 131 1.21 10.12 16.12
C GLY A 131 0.42 10.58 17.35
N GLN A 132 0.13 11.88 17.48
CA GLN A 132 -0.63 12.45 18.59
C GLN A 132 -2.07 12.75 18.18
N GLN A 133 -3.02 12.20 18.95
CA GLN A 133 -4.45 12.48 18.77
C GLN A 133 -4.86 13.91 19.17
N PHE A 134 -4.07 14.60 19.99
CA PHE A 134 -4.44 15.92 20.53
C PHE A 134 -3.42 17.01 20.17
N ARG A 135 -3.85 17.98 19.36
CA ARG A 135 -3.16 19.28 19.25
C ARG A 135 -4.09 20.42 19.70
N GLY A 136 -3.74 21.07 20.82
CA GLY A 136 -4.09 22.48 21.05
C GLY A 136 -5.51 22.81 21.54
N GLY A 137 -6.06 22.11 22.54
CA GLY A 137 -7.18 22.62 23.36
C GLY A 137 -8.55 22.74 22.67
N GLN A 138 -8.65 22.50 21.37
CA GLN A 138 -9.90 22.24 20.68
C GLN A 138 -10.03 20.74 20.49
N GLN A 139 -11.12 20.19 21.06
CA GLN A 139 -11.54 18.81 20.90
C GLN A 139 -11.93 18.59 19.41
N HIS A 140 -10.93 18.39 18.55
CA HIS A 140 -11.17 17.99 17.17
C HIS A 140 -11.78 16.59 17.21
N ARG A 141 -13.07 16.51 16.87
CA ARG A 141 -13.84 15.26 16.82
C ARG A 141 -13.46 14.45 15.58
N ASN A 142 -12.25 13.91 15.55
CA ASN A 142 -11.88 12.62 14.96
C ASN A 142 -10.35 12.54 14.84
N PRO A 143 -9.64 12.17 15.92
CA PRO A 143 -8.19 12.27 15.93
C PRO A 143 -7.47 11.01 15.46
N GLN A 144 -8.17 10.03 14.90
CA GLN A 144 -7.57 8.72 14.74
C GLN A 144 -6.66 8.75 13.47
N ARG A 145 -5.36 8.59 13.70
CA ARG A 145 -4.26 8.51 12.74
C ARG A 145 -3.49 7.23 13.13
N ALA A 146 -2.81 6.57 12.22
CA ALA A 146 -1.88 5.48 12.59
C ALA A 146 -0.45 5.83 12.14
N VAL A 147 0.52 4.89 12.05
CA VAL A 147 1.80 4.89 11.27
C VAL A 147 2.23 3.46 10.93
N CYS A 148 2.76 3.19 9.73
CA CYS A 148 3.22 1.88 9.29
C CYS A 148 4.56 1.94 8.61
N ILE A 149 5.28 0.86 8.88
CA ILE A 149 6.72 0.83 8.89
C ILE A 149 7.18 -0.60 8.60
N HIS A 150 8.26 -0.70 7.83
CA HIS A 150 8.67 -1.95 7.17
C HIS A 150 9.64 -2.78 7.95
N HIS A 151 10.49 -2.11 8.70
CA HIS A 151 11.61 -2.69 9.40
C HIS A 151 11.89 -1.82 10.61
N ARG A 152 12.79 -2.31 11.47
CA ARG A 152 13.04 -1.74 12.80
C ARG A 152 11.79 -1.70 13.66
N PHE A 153 10.93 -2.72 13.53
CA PHE A 153 9.73 -2.92 14.34
C PHE A 153 9.91 -2.55 15.82
N HIS A 154 11.01 -3.01 16.42
CA HIS A 154 11.37 -2.67 17.79
C HIS A 154 11.75 -1.21 17.98
N ASP A 155 12.52 -0.60 17.08
CA ASP A 155 12.88 0.83 17.21
C ASP A 155 11.71 1.76 16.96
N VAL A 156 10.81 1.37 16.04
CA VAL A 156 9.53 2.01 15.81
C VAL A 156 8.67 1.95 17.05
N TYR A 157 8.51 0.75 17.62
CA TYR A 157 7.79 0.56 18.86
C TYR A 157 8.42 1.39 20.00
N ASN A 158 9.74 1.37 20.12
CA ASN A 158 10.48 2.13 21.13
C ASN A 158 10.32 3.64 20.94
N SER A 159 10.36 4.14 19.70
CA SER A 159 10.11 5.55 19.36
C SER A 159 8.67 5.93 19.69
N ALA A 160 7.70 5.10 19.33
CA ALA A 160 6.30 5.31 19.66
C ALA A 160 6.07 5.39 21.18
N VAL A 161 6.66 4.48 21.94
CA VAL A 161 6.65 4.51 23.41
C VAL A 161 7.33 5.78 23.94
N ALA A 162 8.52 6.12 23.43
CA ALA A 162 9.29 7.30 23.88
C ALA A 162 8.55 8.62 23.62
N HIS A 163 7.76 8.68 22.54
CA HIS A 163 6.98 9.85 22.16
C HIS A 163 5.52 9.82 22.64
N ASN A 164 5.12 8.84 23.45
CA ASN A 164 3.74 8.65 23.91
C ASN A 164 2.73 8.68 22.76
N VAL A 165 3.05 8.01 21.66
CA VAL A 165 2.19 7.95 20.46
C VAL A 165 0.84 7.37 20.85
N THR A 166 -0.25 7.95 20.37
CA THR A 166 -1.61 7.42 20.61
C THR A 166 -2.24 6.88 19.33
N ALA A 167 -1.54 7.06 18.21
CA ALA A 167 -1.83 6.44 16.94
C ALA A 167 -1.55 4.92 16.99
N GLN A 168 -2.36 4.15 16.24
CA GLN A 168 -2.17 2.71 16.11
C GLN A 168 -0.97 2.42 15.20
N LEU A 169 -0.26 1.33 15.45
CA LEU A 169 0.91 0.94 14.65
C LEU A 169 0.58 -0.27 13.80
N TYR A 170 1.05 -0.22 12.57
CA TYR A 170 0.86 -1.28 11.60
C TYR A 170 2.18 -1.69 11.00
N PHE A 171 2.19 -2.92 10.55
CA PHE A 171 3.40 -3.59 10.13
C PHE A 171 3.08 -4.43 8.92
N SER A 172 3.71 -4.10 7.81
CA SER A 172 3.60 -4.95 6.63
C SER A 172 4.15 -6.33 6.92
N ASP A 173 3.49 -7.32 6.34
CA ASP A 173 3.99 -8.69 6.32
C ASP A 173 5.28 -8.86 5.49
N GLY A 174 5.67 -7.83 4.76
CA GLY A 174 6.82 -7.80 3.89
C GLY A 174 6.86 -8.90 2.84
N PHE A 175 5.68 -9.30 2.34
CA PHE A 175 5.45 -10.41 1.40
C PHE A 175 5.91 -11.79 1.94
N LEU A 176 6.02 -11.92 3.26
CA LEU A 176 6.22 -13.21 3.91
C LEU A 176 4.86 -13.89 4.15
N PRO A 177 4.81 -15.23 4.20
CA PRO A 177 3.60 -15.95 4.59
C PRO A 177 3.05 -15.44 5.93
N ILE A 178 1.73 -15.35 6.08
CA ILE A 178 1.05 -14.86 7.30
C ILE A 178 1.59 -15.56 8.55
N SER A 179 1.84 -16.87 8.48
CA SER A 179 2.35 -17.66 9.60
C SER A 179 3.73 -17.24 10.12
N GLU A 180 4.54 -16.55 9.32
CA GLU A 180 5.87 -16.06 9.75
C GLU A 180 5.76 -15.02 10.87
N TRP A 181 4.60 -14.37 11.00
CA TRP A 181 4.36 -13.31 11.97
C TRP A 181 3.70 -13.80 13.25
N ASN A 182 3.29 -15.07 13.34
CA ASN A 182 2.52 -15.59 14.48
C ASN A 182 3.19 -15.39 15.86
N ASP A 183 4.52 -15.40 15.93
CA ASP A 183 5.26 -15.20 17.19
C ASP A 183 5.76 -13.76 17.39
N PHE A 184 5.53 -12.88 16.40
CA PHE A 184 6.06 -11.52 16.39
C PHE A 184 5.27 -10.62 17.34
N MET A 185 5.89 -10.12 18.41
CA MET A 185 5.31 -9.06 19.26
C MET A 185 3.92 -9.35 19.88
N VAL A 186 3.51 -10.61 19.99
CA VAL A 186 2.19 -11.05 20.53
C VAL A 186 1.97 -10.75 22.04
N ASN A 187 3.05 -10.50 22.79
CA ASN A 187 2.99 -10.26 24.25
C ASN A 187 3.56 -8.89 24.65
N THR A 188 3.26 -7.85 23.87
CA THR A 188 3.75 -6.49 24.14
C THR A 188 2.86 -5.74 25.12
N THR A 189 3.46 -5.07 26.11
CA THR A 189 2.75 -4.18 27.04
C THR A 189 2.72 -2.78 26.47
N GLY A 190 1.63 -2.41 25.80
CA GLY A 190 1.45 -1.06 25.24
C GLY A 190 0.63 -1.08 23.94
N TYR A 191 1.31 -1.25 22.81
CA TYR A 191 0.70 -1.29 21.48
C TYR A 191 0.59 -2.71 20.97
N GLN A 192 -0.61 -3.12 20.58
CA GLN A 192 -0.80 -4.35 19.83
C GLN A 192 -0.53 -4.06 18.35
N PRO A 193 0.46 -4.69 17.70
CA PRO A 193 0.72 -4.49 16.28
C PRO A 193 -0.49 -4.94 15.44
N ILE A 194 -0.78 -4.22 14.36
CA ILE A 194 -1.74 -4.67 13.35
C ILE A 194 -0.96 -5.08 12.11
N MET A 195 -1.19 -6.29 11.64
CA MET A 195 -0.53 -6.80 10.45
C MET A 195 -1.23 -6.29 9.19
N ASP A 196 -0.42 -5.92 8.22
CA ASP A 196 -0.87 -5.37 6.97
C ASP A 196 -0.47 -6.27 5.81
N HIS A 197 -1.48 -6.86 5.18
CA HIS A 197 -1.30 -7.82 4.10
C HIS A 197 -1.58 -7.19 2.75
N HIS A 198 -0.66 -7.43 1.81
CA HIS A 198 -0.80 -7.03 0.40
C HIS A 198 -1.08 -8.25 -0.43
N ILE A 199 -2.28 -8.34 -1.00
CA ILE A 199 -2.72 -9.55 -1.68
C ILE A 199 -2.88 -9.26 -3.17
N TYR A 200 -1.98 -9.87 -3.96
CA TYR A 200 -1.99 -9.83 -5.42
C TYR A 200 -1.63 -11.20 -5.98
N GLU A 201 -2.24 -11.57 -7.11
CA GLU A 201 -2.03 -12.86 -7.78
C GLU A 201 -1.70 -12.69 -9.26
N ILE A 202 -0.79 -11.77 -9.60
CA ILE A 202 -0.44 -11.46 -10.99
C ILE A 202 1.05 -11.21 -11.25
N PHE A 203 1.90 -11.26 -10.22
CA PHE A 203 3.32 -10.85 -10.33
C PHE A 203 4.28 -12.01 -10.58
N THR A 204 3.77 -13.24 -10.68
CA THR A 204 4.55 -14.43 -11.10
C THR A 204 3.92 -15.12 -12.30
N GLU A 205 4.72 -15.92 -13.02
CA GLU A 205 4.22 -16.70 -14.16
C GLU A 205 3.13 -17.70 -13.79
N ASP A 206 3.21 -18.29 -12.59
CA ASP A 206 2.23 -19.27 -12.14
C ASP A 206 0.91 -18.58 -11.74
N GLN A 207 1.01 -17.39 -11.15
CA GLN A 207 -0.11 -16.57 -10.75
C GLN A 207 -0.97 -16.12 -11.94
N ILE A 208 -0.37 -15.60 -13.01
CA ILE A 208 -1.11 -15.16 -14.21
C ILE A 208 -1.76 -16.31 -15.00
N LYS A 209 -1.39 -17.56 -14.71
CA LYS A 209 -1.92 -18.78 -15.35
C LYS A 209 -3.09 -19.37 -14.56
N LEU A 210 -3.41 -18.84 -13.38
CA LEU A 210 -4.51 -19.32 -12.56
C LEU A 210 -5.86 -19.09 -13.26
N SER A 211 -6.73 -20.09 -13.14
CA SER A 211 -8.14 -19.92 -13.48
C SER A 211 -8.85 -19.07 -12.42
N ILE A 212 -9.99 -18.47 -12.78
CA ILE A 212 -10.82 -17.70 -11.85
C ILE A 212 -11.23 -18.52 -10.60
N ASP A 213 -11.46 -19.83 -10.75
CA ASP A 213 -11.79 -20.69 -9.61
C ASP A 213 -10.61 -20.87 -8.65
N GLN A 214 -9.38 -20.92 -9.17
CA GLN A 214 -8.17 -21.01 -8.35
C GLN A 214 -7.89 -19.70 -7.62
N HIS A 215 -8.01 -18.56 -8.31
CA HIS A 215 -7.94 -17.24 -7.69
C HIS A 215 -8.93 -17.11 -6.52
N VAL A 216 -10.20 -17.43 -6.75
CA VAL A 216 -11.24 -17.39 -5.72
C VAL A 216 -10.91 -18.33 -4.55
N ALA A 217 -10.46 -19.55 -4.82
CA ALA A 217 -10.08 -20.50 -3.76
C ALA A 217 -8.91 -20.00 -2.91
N ASN A 218 -7.90 -19.38 -3.54
CA ASN A 218 -6.76 -18.81 -2.85
C ASN A 218 -7.16 -17.68 -1.92
N ILE A 219 -8.03 -16.77 -2.37
CA ILE A 219 -8.56 -15.67 -1.53
C ILE A 219 -9.28 -16.21 -0.30
N VAL A 220 -10.15 -17.22 -0.45
CA VAL A 220 -10.83 -17.85 0.69
C VAL A 220 -9.83 -18.45 1.67
N ASN A 221 -8.82 -19.16 1.18
CA ASN A 221 -7.77 -19.77 2.00
C ASN A 221 -6.90 -18.72 2.73
N ILE A 222 -6.61 -17.57 2.09
CA ILE A 222 -5.96 -16.43 2.75
C ILE A 222 -6.84 -15.88 3.88
N GLY A 223 -8.14 -15.77 3.65
CA GLY A 223 -9.10 -15.41 4.69
C GLY A 223 -9.08 -16.36 5.90
N GLU A 224 -8.99 -17.66 5.67
CA GLU A 224 -8.87 -18.64 6.77
C GLU A 224 -7.57 -18.49 7.56
N GLN A 225 -6.47 -18.16 6.88
CA GLN A 225 -5.18 -17.89 7.53
C GLN A 225 -5.22 -16.63 8.38
N MET A 226 -5.79 -15.52 7.88
CA MET A 226 -5.95 -14.28 8.65
C MET A 226 -6.82 -14.49 9.90
N LEU A 227 -7.88 -15.31 9.83
CA LEU A 227 -8.69 -15.64 11.00
C LEU A 227 -7.92 -16.44 12.08
N ALA A 228 -6.92 -17.21 11.67
CA ALA A 228 -6.09 -18.02 12.55
C ALA A 228 -4.87 -17.27 13.11
N GLU A 229 -4.59 -16.08 12.57
CA GLU A 229 -3.48 -15.24 12.98
C GLU A 229 -3.70 -14.68 14.40
N PRO A 230 -2.66 -14.59 15.24
CA PRO A 230 -2.78 -14.05 16.59
C PRO A 230 -2.89 -12.52 16.64
N HIS A 231 -2.58 -11.84 15.55
CA HIS A 231 -2.66 -10.39 15.40
C HIS A 231 -4.01 -9.96 14.84
N ASN A 232 -4.42 -8.73 15.16
CA ASN A 232 -5.38 -8.06 14.30
C ASN A 232 -4.69 -7.78 12.96
N SER A 233 -5.41 -7.93 11.86
CA SER A 233 -4.88 -7.65 10.53
C SER A 233 -5.84 -6.86 9.66
N VAL A 234 -5.32 -6.26 8.59
CA VAL A 234 -6.06 -5.58 7.52
C VAL A 234 -5.43 -5.94 6.18
N VAL A 235 -6.23 -6.02 5.11
CA VAL A 235 -5.68 -6.08 3.75
C VAL A 235 -5.45 -4.65 3.26
N GLY A 236 -4.23 -4.13 3.42
CA GLY A 236 -3.92 -2.72 3.10
C GLY A 236 -3.69 -2.45 1.61
N GLU A 237 -3.55 -3.50 0.79
CA GLU A 237 -3.51 -3.40 -0.66
C GLU A 237 -4.08 -4.66 -1.35
N PHE A 238 -4.94 -4.44 -2.34
CA PHE A 238 -5.41 -5.42 -3.33
C PHE A 238 -6.02 -4.68 -4.53
N SER A 239 -6.29 -5.37 -5.63
CA SER A 239 -6.93 -4.76 -6.81
C SER A 239 -7.87 -5.73 -7.54
N GLY A 240 -8.46 -5.29 -8.65
CA GLY A 240 -9.24 -6.13 -9.56
C GLY A 240 -8.41 -6.82 -10.63
N ALA A 241 -7.09 -6.75 -10.55
CA ALA A 241 -6.21 -7.25 -11.59
C ALA A 241 -6.16 -8.77 -11.62
N LEU A 242 -6.43 -9.35 -12.79
CA LEU A 242 -6.20 -10.77 -13.10
C LEU A 242 -5.06 -10.94 -14.12
N THR A 243 -4.49 -9.83 -14.57
CA THR A 243 -3.36 -9.78 -15.50
C THR A 243 -2.37 -8.71 -15.05
N ASP A 244 -1.14 -8.74 -15.56
CA ASP A 244 -0.19 -7.65 -15.42
C ASP A 244 -0.10 -6.77 -16.67
N CYS A 245 -1.20 -6.67 -17.43
CA CYS A 245 -1.28 -5.93 -18.70
C CYS A 245 -1.27 -4.41 -18.56
N THR A 246 -1.54 -3.88 -17.37
CA THR A 246 -1.55 -2.43 -17.15
C THR A 246 -0.18 -1.85 -17.52
N LYS A 247 -0.19 -0.81 -18.37
CA LYS A 247 1.02 -0.23 -18.91
C LYS A 247 1.95 0.25 -17.79
N TYR A 248 3.21 -0.20 -17.84
CA TYR A 248 4.25 0.09 -16.86
C TYR A 248 3.96 -0.38 -15.43
N LEU A 249 3.01 -1.30 -15.24
CA LEU A 249 2.81 -1.94 -13.95
C LEU A 249 4.07 -2.65 -13.45
N ASN A 250 4.79 -3.34 -14.35
CA ASN A 250 6.09 -3.96 -14.06
C ASN A 250 7.27 -2.96 -14.12
N GLY A 251 6.99 -1.67 -14.28
CA GLY A 251 7.97 -0.60 -14.43
C GLY A 251 8.19 -0.13 -15.87
N VAL A 252 8.68 1.10 -15.99
CA VAL A 252 8.91 1.75 -17.30
C VAL A 252 9.90 0.94 -18.14
N GLY A 253 9.50 0.67 -19.38
CA GLY A 253 10.28 -0.09 -20.35
C GLY A 253 10.14 -1.61 -20.23
N MET A 254 9.34 -2.11 -19.27
CA MET A 254 9.04 -3.52 -19.12
C MET A 254 7.69 -3.86 -19.75
N GLY A 255 7.57 -5.10 -20.25
CA GLY A 255 6.32 -5.66 -20.78
C GLY A 255 5.46 -6.30 -19.68
N ALA A 256 4.52 -7.15 -20.09
CA ALA A 256 3.67 -7.95 -19.24
C ALA A 256 4.00 -9.45 -19.38
N ARG A 257 3.82 -10.21 -18.30
CA ARG A 257 3.91 -11.68 -18.29
C ARG A 257 2.73 -12.25 -19.07
N TYR A 258 1.55 -11.65 -18.93
CA TYR A 258 0.31 -12.17 -19.50
C TYR A 258 0.36 -12.32 -21.03
N ASP A 259 0.98 -11.39 -21.75
CA ASP A 259 1.14 -11.45 -23.20
C ASP A 259 2.54 -11.88 -23.69
N GLY A 260 3.41 -12.30 -22.76
CA GLY A 260 4.77 -12.75 -23.07
C GLY A 260 5.75 -11.64 -23.45
N THR A 261 5.39 -10.36 -23.29
CA THR A 261 6.27 -9.24 -23.67
C THR A 261 7.35 -8.94 -22.62
N ILE A 262 7.16 -9.38 -21.38
CA ILE A 262 8.26 -9.48 -20.40
C ILE A 262 9.02 -10.79 -20.69
N GLY A 263 10.28 -10.65 -21.11
CA GLY A 263 11.04 -11.76 -21.68
C GLY A 263 11.12 -12.98 -20.76
N GLY A 264 11.05 -14.17 -21.36
CA GLY A 264 11.17 -15.45 -20.65
C GLY A 264 9.84 -16.11 -20.26
N THR A 265 8.70 -15.49 -20.58
CA THR A 265 7.37 -15.99 -20.23
C THR A 265 6.59 -16.44 -21.47
N ASP A 266 5.83 -17.54 -21.35
CA ASP A 266 4.87 -17.96 -22.37
C ASP A 266 3.58 -17.13 -22.23
N ALA A 267 3.09 -16.58 -23.36
CA ALA A 267 1.87 -15.80 -23.37
C ALA A 267 0.65 -16.64 -22.94
N VAL A 268 -0.11 -16.10 -21.98
CA VAL A 268 -1.40 -16.63 -21.53
C VAL A 268 -2.54 -16.04 -22.35
N GLY A 269 -2.46 -14.75 -22.70
CA GLY A 269 -3.46 -14.03 -23.47
C GLY A 269 -2.90 -12.80 -24.17
N SER A 270 -3.78 -11.85 -24.53
CA SER A 270 -3.40 -10.57 -25.14
C SER A 270 -3.73 -9.42 -24.21
N CYS A 271 -2.82 -8.45 -24.12
CA CYS A 271 -3.05 -7.17 -23.43
C CYS A 271 -3.69 -6.09 -24.34
N GLU A 272 -4.02 -6.42 -25.59
CA GLU A 272 -4.66 -5.47 -26.51
C GLU A 272 -6.04 -5.03 -26.00
N GLY A 273 -6.27 -3.71 -25.97
CA GLY A 273 -7.55 -3.13 -25.54
C GLY A 273 -7.79 -3.16 -24.03
N HIS A 274 -6.80 -3.56 -23.24
CA HIS A 274 -6.93 -3.75 -21.79
C HIS A 274 -7.33 -2.46 -21.02
N GLU A 275 -6.93 -1.28 -21.49
CA GLU A 275 -7.33 0.01 -20.89
C GLU A 275 -8.76 0.46 -21.29
N ASN A 276 -9.46 -0.29 -22.16
CA ASN A 276 -10.79 0.06 -22.63
C ASN A 276 -11.81 -1.04 -22.26
N TYR A 277 -12.62 -0.75 -21.23
CA TYR A 277 -13.62 -1.67 -20.69
C TYR A 277 -14.59 -2.20 -21.75
N GLU A 278 -14.93 -1.39 -22.75
CA GLU A 278 -15.86 -1.82 -23.82
C GLU A 278 -15.28 -2.89 -24.74
N LEU A 279 -13.95 -3.01 -24.79
CA LEU A 279 -13.25 -4.05 -25.54
C LEU A 279 -13.06 -5.33 -24.72
N TRP A 280 -13.32 -5.32 -23.41
CA TRP A 280 -13.13 -6.50 -22.58
C TRP A 280 -14.12 -7.60 -22.98
N PRO A 281 -13.67 -8.86 -23.15
CA PRO A 281 -14.56 -10.00 -23.31
C PRO A 281 -15.53 -10.10 -22.13
N GLN A 282 -16.75 -10.60 -22.38
CA GLN A 282 -17.75 -10.78 -21.33
C GLN A 282 -17.21 -11.61 -20.15
N GLU A 283 -16.49 -12.70 -20.45
CA GLU A 283 -15.87 -13.56 -19.45
C GLU A 283 -14.88 -12.81 -18.55
N ALA A 284 -14.05 -11.91 -19.11
CA ALA A 284 -13.12 -11.10 -18.32
C ALA A 284 -13.86 -10.18 -17.36
N ARG A 285 -14.95 -9.54 -17.81
CA ARG A 285 -15.79 -8.67 -16.95
C ARG A 285 -16.43 -9.46 -15.81
N GLU A 286 -16.97 -10.64 -16.11
CA GLU A 286 -17.60 -11.52 -15.12
C GLU A 286 -16.58 -12.07 -14.10
N ASN A 287 -15.40 -12.47 -14.57
CA ASN A 287 -14.32 -12.97 -13.73
C ASN A 287 -13.76 -11.89 -12.80
N THR A 288 -13.45 -10.70 -13.31
CA THR A 288 -12.98 -9.57 -12.49
C THR A 288 -14.02 -9.19 -11.44
N LYS A 289 -15.30 -9.13 -11.81
CA LYS A 289 -16.38 -8.84 -10.85
C LYS A 289 -16.46 -9.90 -9.75
N ARG A 290 -16.47 -11.18 -10.12
CA ARG A 290 -16.48 -12.29 -9.16
C ARG A 290 -15.26 -12.25 -8.23
N TYR A 291 -14.09 -11.95 -8.78
CA TYR A 291 -12.85 -11.87 -7.99
C TYR A 291 -12.91 -10.74 -6.96
N LEU A 292 -13.35 -9.54 -7.38
CA LEU A 292 -13.53 -8.39 -6.49
C LEU A 292 -14.57 -8.64 -5.40
N GLU A 293 -15.72 -9.25 -5.75
CA GLU A 293 -16.76 -9.60 -4.78
C GLU A 293 -16.21 -10.54 -3.69
N VAL A 294 -15.52 -11.61 -4.08
CA VAL A 294 -14.93 -12.57 -3.13
C VAL A 294 -13.85 -11.91 -2.28
N GLN A 295 -12.92 -11.16 -2.89
CA GLN A 295 -11.88 -10.42 -2.15
C GLN A 295 -12.49 -9.54 -1.06
N MET A 296 -13.40 -8.63 -1.45
CA MET A 296 -13.99 -7.67 -0.51
C MET A 296 -14.81 -8.36 0.59
N GLU A 297 -15.58 -9.40 0.26
CA GLU A 297 -16.36 -10.15 1.25
C GLU A 297 -15.48 -10.92 2.23
N THR A 298 -14.46 -11.62 1.72
CA THR A 298 -13.52 -12.37 2.54
C THR A 298 -12.73 -11.43 3.44
N TYR A 299 -12.13 -10.36 2.90
CA TYR A 299 -11.32 -9.46 3.71
C TYR A 299 -12.15 -8.74 4.79
N ALA A 300 -13.39 -8.35 4.48
CA ALA A 300 -14.30 -7.74 5.45
C ALA A 300 -14.82 -8.72 6.53
N SER A 301 -14.84 -10.02 6.25
CA SER A 301 -15.34 -11.05 7.18
C SER A 301 -14.23 -11.72 7.99
N ASN A 302 -13.00 -11.69 7.48
CA ASN A 302 -11.88 -12.48 7.99
C ASN A 302 -10.72 -11.63 8.53
N SER A 303 -10.80 -10.30 8.41
CA SER A 303 -9.83 -9.35 8.95
C SER A 303 -10.56 -8.07 9.39
N SER A 304 -9.82 -7.02 9.75
CA SER A 304 -10.40 -5.71 10.11
C SER A 304 -10.96 -4.93 8.91
N GLY A 305 -10.77 -5.43 7.68
CA GLY A 305 -11.27 -4.80 6.46
C GLY A 305 -10.22 -4.78 5.35
N TRP A 306 -10.40 -3.85 4.41
CA TRP A 306 -9.57 -3.78 3.21
C TRP A 306 -9.37 -2.34 2.73
N ILE A 307 -8.32 -2.14 1.94
CA ILE A 307 -7.97 -0.87 1.29
C ILE A 307 -7.60 -1.18 -0.16
N PHE A 308 -8.41 -0.67 -1.09
CA PHE A 308 -8.23 -0.93 -2.51
C PHE A 308 -7.08 -0.10 -3.09
N TRP A 309 -6.15 -0.74 -3.79
CA TRP A 309 -5.11 -0.08 -4.58
C TRP A 309 -5.56 0.05 -6.04
N CYS A 310 -5.93 1.24 -6.52
CA CYS A 310 -5.99 2.54 -5.83
C CYS A 310 -7.30 3.29 -6.13
N TYR A 311 -7.48 4.48 -5.55
CA TYR A 311 -8.71 5.25 -5.76
C TYR A 311 -8.94 5.64 -7.23
N LYS A 312 -7.88 6.10 -7.91
CA LYS A 312 -7.94 6.45 -9.33
C LYS A 312 -6.59 6.39 -10.04
N THR A 313 -6.65 6.17 -11.34
CA THR A 313 -5.52 6.18 -12.28
C THR A 313 -5.89 6.97 -13.54
N GLU A 314 -4.90 7.31 -14.36
CA GLU A 314 -5.15 7.98 -15.65
C GLU A 314 -5.98 7.10 -16.61
N SER A 315 -5.67 5.80 -16.70
CA SER A 315 -6.29 4.88 -17.68
C SER A 315 -6.58 3.45 -17.17
N ALA A 316 -5.86 2.94 -16.18
CA ALA A 316 -5.95 1.54 -15.76
C ALA A 316 -7.30 1.23 -15.09
N ILE A 317 -8.02 0.21 -15.57
CA ILE A 317 -9.35 -0.15 -15.04
C ILE A 317 -9.23 -1.06 -13.81
N GLU A 318 -8.39 -2.09 -13.88
CA GLU A 318 -8.20 -3.08 -12.80
C GLU A 318 -7.69 -2.47 -11.49
N TRP A 319 -7.05 -1.30 -11.58
CA TRP A 319 -6.35 -0.60 -10.50
C TRP A 319 -7.05 0.70 -10.08
N ASP A 320 -8.25 0.98 -10.57
CA ASP A 320 -8.96 2.23 -10.35
C ASP A 320 -10.34 1.95 -9.76
N PHE A 321 -10.47 2.17 -8.45
CA PHE A 321 -11.72 1.95 -7.71
C PHE A 321 -12.87 2.74 -8.31
N ARG A 322 -12.65 4.02 -8.63
CA ARG A 322 -13.68 4.92 -9.18
C ARG A 322 -14.17 4.42 -10.54
N ARG A 323 -13.26 4.06 -11.44
CA ARG A 323 -13.56 3.56 -12.77
C ARG A 323 -14.22 2.19 -12.70
N ALA A 324 -13.67 1.24 -11.95
CA ALA A 324 -14.23 -0.09 -11.74
C ALA A 324 -15.66 -0.04 -11.17
N SER A 325 -15.91 0.87 -10.21
CA SER A 325 -17.26 1.11 -9.68
C SER A 325 -18.20 1.68 -10.75
N SER A 326 -17.73 2.67 -11.53
CA SER A 326 -18.56 3.31 -12.57
C SER A 326 -19.01 2.36 -13.68
N VAL A 327 -18.23 1.32 -13.97
CA VAL A 327 -18.55 0.29 -14.97
C VAL A 327 -19.20 -0.96 -14.38
N GLY A 328 -19.50 -0.95 -13.06
CA GLY A 328 -20.23 -2.03 -12.39
C GLY A 328 -19.42 -3.29 -12.08
N LEU A 329 -18.08 -3.21 -12.11
CA LEU A 329 -17.20 -4.28 -11.64
C LEU A 329 -17.19 -4.38 -10.11
N ILE A 330 -17.31 -3.24 -9.43
CA ILE A 330 -17.51 -3.18 -7.97
C ILE A 330 -18.99 -2.91 -7.72
N GLY A 331 -19.66 -3.85 -7.04
CA GLY A 331 -21.08 -3.74 -6.68
C GLY A 331 -21.32 -2.78 -5.50
N ASN A 332 -22.57 -2.71 -5.03
CA ASN A 332 -22.88 -2.03 -3.76
C ASN A 332 -22.21 -2.80 -2.62
N VAL A 333 -21.04 -2.36 -2.20
CA VAL A 333 -20.27 -3.05 -1.17
C VAL A 333 -21.04 -2.98 0.15
N SER A 334 -21.42 -4.13 0.68
CA SER A 334 -21.98 -4.21 2.04
C SER A 334 -20.84 -4.03 3.04
N LEU A 335 -20.63 -2.80 3.49
CA LEU A 335 -19.56 -2.42 4.43
C LEU A 335 -19.80 -2.86 5.89
N GLN A 336 -20.75 -3.76 6.14
CA GLN A 336 -21.02 -4.29 7.48
C GLN A 336 -20.13 -5.51 7.74
N PRO A 337 -19.21 -5.46 8.72
CA PRO A 337 -18.44 -6.64 9.11
C PRO A 337 -19.40 -7.73 9.59
N LYS A 338 -19.19 -8.98 9.14
CA LYS A 338 -19.99 -10.13 9.61
C LYS A 338 -19.45 -10.73 10.92
N VAL A 339 -18.28 -10.30 11.36
CA VAL A 339 -17.64 -10.69 12.62
C VAL A 339 -17.45 -9.44 13.49
N GLU A 340 -18.07 -9.42 14.67
CA GLU A 340 -17.78 -8.42 15.69
C GLU A 340 -16.46 -8.80 16.38
N PHE A 341 -15.36 -8.20 15.95
CA PHE A 341 -14.14 -8.20 16.75
C PHE A 341 -14.42 -7.36 18.01
N GLY A 342 -14.41 -8.02 19.17
CA GLY A 342 -14.95 -7.48 20.43
C GLY A 342 -14.43 -6.07 20.74
N ASN A 343 -15.36 -5.12 20.94
CA ASN A 343 -15.12 -3.71 21.30
C ASN A 343 -13.72 -3.19 20.96
N ILE A 344 -13.37 -3.23 19.68
CA ILE A 344 -12.34 -2.34 19.16
C ILE A 344 -13.06 -0.99 19.07
N ASP A 345 -12.93 -0.18 20.13
CA ASP A 345 -13.30 1.22 20.09
C ASP A 345 -12.53 1.86 18.93
N SER A 346 -13.17 1.89 17.76
CA SER A 346 -12.82 2.57 16.52
C SER A 346 -11.37 3.08 16.42
N GLY A 347 -10.40 2.25 16.05
CA GLY A 347 -9.02 2.68 15.73
C GLY A 347 -8.86 3.13 14.26
N ILE A 348 -7.80 3.88 13.93
CA ILE A 348 -7.42 4.28 12.54
C ILE A 348 -6.03 3.78 12.18
N TRP A 349 -5.72 3.63 10.88
CA TRP A 349 -4.90 2.57 10.27
C TRP A 349 -3.68 3.06 9.47
N ILE A 350 -2.50 2.39 9.33
CA ILE A 350 -1.36 2.76 8.41
C ILE A 350 -0.70 1.54 7.70
N THR A 351 -0.07 1.60 6.50
CA THR A 351 0.66 0.47 5.81
C THR A 351 2.01 0.94 5.21
N VAL A 352 2.94 0.07 4.77
CA VAL A 352 3.99 0.30 3.72
C VAL A 352 4.24 -1.09 3.00
N SER A 353 5.09 -1.27 1.95
CA SER A 353 5.41 -2.56 1.26
C SER A 353 6.93 -2.96 1.17
N ASN A 354 7.27 -4.28 1.10
CA ASN A 354 8.65 -4.82 1.12
C ASN A 354 9.16 -5.43 -0.20
N GLY A 355 10.47 -5.65 -0.29
CA GLY A 355 11.15 -6.55 -1.22
C GLY A 355 12.44 -6.97 -0.52
N GLY A 356 12.55 -8.23 -0.09
CA GLY A 356 13.54 -8.74 0.89
C GLY A 356 15.01 -8.39 0.58
N THR A 357 15.93 -8.38 1.56
CA THR A 357 16.29 -9.51 2.45
C THR A 357 17.04 -9.10 3.74
N LYS A 358 16.78 -9.86 4.82
CA LYS A 358 17.28 -9.78 6.21
C LYS A 358 18.81 -9.94 6.40
N SER A 359 19.31 -9.42 7.53
CA SER A 359 20.27 -10.15 8.39
C SER A 359 19.80 -10.16 9.85
N ILE A 360 19.68 -11.35 10.44
CA ILE A 360 20.22 -11.73 11.76
C ILE A 360 20.29 -13.26 11.77
N ASP A 361 21.52 -13.71 11.98
CA ASP A 361 22.06 -15.05 12.04
C ASP A 361 21.10 -16.23 12.27
N SER A 362 21.30 -17.26 11.44
CA SER A 362 21.03 -18.70 11.65
C SER A 362 19.75 -19.33 11.09
N PHE A 363 19.53 -19.37 9.76
CA PHE A 363 18.80 -20.48 9.11
C PHE A 363 19.36 -20.85 7.73
N THR A 364 19.22 -22.12 7.37
CA THR A 364 20.01 -22.89 6.38
C THR A 364 19.65 -22.64 4.90
N PRO A 365 20.52 -23.04 3.94
CA PRO A 365 20.51 -22.54 2.54
C PRO A 365 19.38 -23.00 1.59
N ALA A 366 18.24 -23.52 2.07
CA ALA A 366 17.33 -24.29 1.23
C ALA A 366 16.10 -23.54 0.66
N MET A 367 15.89 -22.25 0.94
CA MET A 367 14.67 -21.51 0.50
C MET A 367 15.03 -20.18 -0.18
N ARG A 368 15.76 -20.26 -1.30
CA ARG A 368 16.27 -19.11 -2.09
C ARG A 368 15.56 -18.89 -3.44
N LEU A 369 14.32 -19.36 -3.61
CA LEU A 369 13.48 -18.95 -4.75
C LEU A 369 12.33 -18.08 -4.21
N ASP A 370 11.91 -17.08 -4.97
CA ASP A 370 10.77 -16.16 -4.73
C ASP A 370 10.97 -14.89 -3.90
N ALA A 371 12.09 -14.20 -4.05
CA ALA A 371 12.16 -12.77 -3.70
C ALA A 371 13.01 -11.93 -4.67
N ARG A 372 13.28 -12.47 -5.86
CA ARG A 372 13.82 -11.70 -6.99
C ARG A 372 12.86 -11.91 -8.13
N LEU A 373 11.98 -10.94 -8.36
CA LEU A 373 11.51 -10.45 -9.65
C LEU A 373 10.40 -9.43 -9.43
#